data_AF-A0A9X8DTZ8-F1
#
_entry.id   AF-A0A9X8DTZ8-F1
#
_cell.length_a   1.000
_cell.length_b   1.000
_cell.length_c   1.000
_cell.angle_alpha   90.00
_cell.angle_beta   90.00
_cell.angle_gamma   90.00
#
_symmetry.space_group_name_H-M   'P 1'
#
loop_
_entity.id
_entity.type
_entity.pdbx_description
1 polymer ?
#
loop_
_entity_poly.entity_id
_entity_poly.type
_entity_poly.pdbx_seq_one_letter_code
_entity_poly.pdbx_strand_id
1 'polypeptide(L)'
;MPPILLPEARKEELLAEIDPMIQPLLHSMIPSGDKWEMNFVRNGVTCYDSLRADPYYRLCLSTSVVRSSLDAAMSALATDTTSSLLRAENEALGDRVSNASVICPLRPRTRKTQQHYIGVKWLSYSINNYQQFDMVFCDAVGVGVTPSTGRRFGYRIVRSISIPECPLLVPLPRGHVVFNVIKFTETAEANVLDMQVAINLLCDDVASLSGIFDPYPQTTRLRLYIEGYFRKGFAPPPRKSTLLIPPLSLIGGRNSNVHDQPKKSSHCNLCRKKFHWFRR
;
A
#
# COMPACT_ATOMS: atom_id res chain seq x y z
N MET A 1 13.15 -5.62 14.11
CA MET A 1 14.08 -6.47 13.33
C MET A 1 15.48 -5.89 13.46
N PRO A 2 16.52 -6.69 13.74
CA PRO A 2 17.90 -6.20 13.74
C PRO A 2 18.31 -5.74 12.33
N PRO A 3 19.30 -4.84 12.19
CA PRO A 3 19.81 -4.44 10.89
C PRO A 3 20.42 -5.66 10.17
N ILE A 4 19.96 -5.91 8.94
CA ILE A 4 20.44 -7.00 8.09
C ILE A 4 21.38 -6.39 7.06
N LEU A 5 22.59 -6.94 6.96
CA LEU A 5 23.58 -6.56 5.96
C LEU A 5 23.56 -7.60 4.84
N LEU A 6 23.14 -7.19 3.65
CA LEU A 6 23.20 -8.03 2.45
C LEU A 6 24.54 -7.80 1.73
N PRO A 7 25.29 -8.88 1.39
CA PRO A 7 26.46 -8.77 0.52
C PRO A 7 26.10 -8.17 -0.84
N GLU A 8 27.05 -7.49 -1.49
CA GLU A 8 26.78 -6.80 -2.77
C GLU A 8 26.31 -7.77 -3.87
N ALA A 9 26.94 -8.94 -3.98
CA ALA A 9 26.53 -9.99 -4.91
C ALA A 9 25.06 -10.42 -4.71
N ARG A 10 24.58 -10.46 -3.46
CA ARG A 10 23.18 -10.80 -3.14
C ARG A 10 22.24 -9.67 -3.57
N LYS A 11 22.67 -8.41 -3.47
CA LYS A 11 21.87 -7.27 -3.95
C LYS A 11 21.74 -7.29 -5.47
N GLU A 12 22.83 -7.59 -6.18
CA GLU A 12 22.83 -7.72 -7.64
C GLU A 12 21.91 -8.86 -8.11
N GLU A 13 21.93 -10.00 -7.43
CA GLU A 13 21.03 -11.12 -7.72
C GLU A 13 19.55 -10.72 -7.56
N LEU A 14 19.20 -10.04 -6.46
CA LEU A 14 17.83 -9.57 -6.22
C LEU A 14 17.40 -8.53 -7.26
N LEU A 15 18.30 -7.66 -7.71
CA LEU A 15 18.02 -6.71 -8.79
C LEU A 15 17.78 -7.43 -10.12
N ALA A 16 18.59 -8.44 -10.42
CA ALA A 16 18.47 -9.25 -11.63
C ALA A 16 17.15 -10.05 -11.68
N GLU A 17 16.58 -10.42 -10.53
CA GLU A 17 15.24 -11.02 -10.46
C GLU A 17 14.13 -9.98 -10.75
N ILE A 18 14.24 -8.78 -10.17
CA ILE A 18 13.14 -7.81 -10.14
C ILE A 18 13.07 -6.96 -11.40
N ASP A 19 14.20 -6.48 -11.92
CA ASP A 19 14.22 -5.55 -13.07
C ASP A 19 13.51 -6.10 -14.32
N PRO A 20 13.74 -7.36 -14.75
CA PRO A 20 13.10 -7.91 -15.94
C PRO A 20 11.57 -8.02 -15.80
N MET A 21 11.06 -8.09 -14.56
CA MET A 21 9.63 -8.25 -14.29
C MET A 21 8.85 -6.93 -14.34
N ILE A 22 9.51 -5.78 -14.16
CA ILE A 22 8.84 -4.48 -14.04
C ILE A 22 7.98 -4.20 -15.27
N GLN A 23 8.55 -4.28 -16.47
CA GLN A 23 7.82 -3.96 -17.68
C GLN A 23 6.66 -4.95 -17.94
N PRO A 24 6.85 -6.29 -17.91
CA PRO A 24 5.75 -7.23 -18.04
C PRO A 24 4.58 -6.97 -17.09
N LEU A 25 4.87 -6.70 -15.81
CA LEU A 25 3.84 -6.41 -14.81
C LEU A 25 3.07 -5.12 -15.10
N LEU A 26 3.74 -4.06 -15.58
CA LEU A 26 3.08 -2.81 -15.95
C LEU A 26 2.18 -2.96 -17.19
N HIS A 27 2.55 -3.84 -18.12
CA HIS A 27 1.75 -4.13 -19.31
C HIS A 27 0.54 -5.02 -18.99
N SER A 28 0.59 -5.85 -17.94
CA SER A 28 -0.55 -6.69 -17.55
C SER A 28 -1.69 -5.92 -16.89
N MET A 29 -1.46 -4.66 -16.46
CA MET A 29 -2.45 -3.83 -15.76
C MET A 29 -3.50 -3.16 -16.66
N ILE A 30 -3.57 -3.51 -17.95
CA ILE A 30 -4.52 -2.91 -18.87
C ILE A 30 -5.83 -3.71 -18.81
N PRO A 31 -6.96 -3.12 -18.37
CA PRO A 31 -8.25 -3.79 -18.43
C PRO A 31 -8.62 -4.02 -19.90
N SER A 32 -8.78 -5.27 -20.28
CA SER A 32 -9.18 -5.67 -21.63
C SER A 32 -10.12 -6.88 -21.51
N GLY A 33 -11.20 -6.90 -22.30
CA GLY A 33 -12.27 -7.90 -22.15
C GLY A 33 -11.85 -9.34 -22.42
N ASP A 34 -10.70 -9.55 -23.07
CA ASP A 34 -10.09 -10.86 -23.34
C ASP A 34 -9.23 -11.40 -22.18
N LYS A 35 -8.96 -10.58 -21.16
CA LYS A 35 -8.10 -10.89 -20.02
C LYS A 35 -8.77 -10.71 -18.67
N TRP A 36 -9.73 -9.79 -18.59
CA TRP A 36 -10.34 -9.34 -17.35
C TRP A 36 -11.87 -9.39 -17.45
N GLU A 37 -12.49 -9.99 -16.44
CA GLU A 37 -13.93 -9.96 -16.25
C GLU A 37 -14.27 -8.93 -15.18
N MET A 38 -15.21 -8.02 -15.47
CA MET A 38 -15.69 -7.07 -14.47
C MET A 38 -16.50 -7.83 -13.42
N ASN A 39 -16.08 -7.74 -12.16
CA ASN A 39 -16.80 -8.34 -11.04
C ASN A 39 -17.84 -7.36 -10.48
N PHE A 40 -17.42 -6.16 -10.05
CA PHE A 40 -18.34 -5.15 -9.54
C PHE A 40 -17.79 -3.72 -9.61
N VAL A 41 -18.69 -2.75 -9.47
CA VAL A 41 -18.38 -1.33 -9.31
C VAL A 41 -18.93 -0.85 -7.97
N ARG A 42 -18.12 -0.15 -7.18
CA ARG A 42 -18.54 0.43 -5.90
C ARG A 42 -17.74 1.69 -5.56
N ASN A 43 -18.42 2.78 -5.20
CA ASN A 43 -17.81 4.03 -4.72
C ASN A 43 -16.67 4.58 -5.62
N GLY A 44 -16.87 4.49 -6.95
CA GLY A 44 -15.88 4.93 -7.94
C GLY A 44 -14.65 4.02 -8.05
N VAL A 45 -14.74 2.78 -7.56
CA VAL A 45 -13.75 1.73 -7.79
C VAL A 45 -14.40 0.63 -8.61
N THR A 46 -13.79 0.26 -9.72
CA THR A 46 -14.19 -0.90 -10.52
C THR A 46 -13.22 -2.04 -10.24
N CYS A 47 -13.73 -3.24 -9.95
CA CYS A 47 -12.92 -4.42 -9.68
C CYS A 47 -13.15 -5.47 -10.76
N TYR A 48 -12.07 -6.13 -11.14
CA TYR A 48 -11.99 -7.14 -12.17
C TYR A 48 -11.26 -8.37 -11.63
N ASP A 49 -11.68 -9.54 -12.08
CA ASP A 49 -10.96 -10.80 -11.89
C ASP A 49 -10.33 -11.23 -13.22
N SER A 50 -9.17 -11.88 -13.15
CA SER A 50 -8.53 -12.38 -14.36
C SER A 50 -9.24 -13.63 -14.88
N LEU A 51 -9.52 -13.65 -16.18
CA LEU A 51 -10.11 -14.81 -16.88
C LEU A 51 -9.12 -15.97 -17.06
N ARG A 52 -7.82 -15.71 -16.89
CA ARG A 52 -6.74 -16.66 -17.18
C ARG A 52 -5.84 -16.90 -15.96
N ALA A 53 -6.30 -16.53 -14.76
CA ALA A 53 -5.57 -16.86 -13.55
C ALA A 53 -5.45 -18.38 -13.42
N ASP A 54 -4.26 -18.83 -13.05
CA ASP A 54 -4.06 -20.19 -12.57
C ASP A 54 -4.92 -20.40 -11.30
N PRO A 55 -5.59 -21.56 -11.13
CA PRO A 55 -6.52 -21.81 -10.03
C PRO A 55 -5.90 -21.70 -8.62
N TYR A 56 -4.58 -21.82 -8.50
CA TYR A 56 -3.86 -21.62 -7.23
C TYR A 56 -3.63 -20.14 -6.90
N TYR A 57 -3.98 -19.25 -7.81
CA TYR A 57 -3.73 -17.82 -7.70
C TYR A 57 -5.01 -17.02 -7.85
N ARG A 58 -5.10 -15.94 -7.09
CA ARG A 58 -6.11 -14.90 -7.24
C ARG A 58 -5.47 -13.66 -7.83
N LEU A 59 -5.64 -13.50 -9.14
CA LEU A 59 -5.23 -12.31 -9.87
C LEU A 59 -6.42 -11.37 -10.06
N CYS A 60 -6.39 -10.25 -9.34
CA CYS A 60 -7.40 -9.20 -9.42
C CYS A 60 -6.79 -7.88 -9.91
N LEU A 61 -7.62 -7.05 -10.55
CA LEU A 61 -7.31 -5.69 -10.92
C LEU A 61 -8.42 -4.78 -10.41
N SER A 62 -8.08 -3.62 -9.90
CA SER A 62 -9.04 -2.59 -9.57
C SER A 62 -8.58 -1.24 -10.10
N THR A 63 -9.55 -0.44 -10.55
CA THR A 63 -9.30 0.88 -11.12
C THR A 63 -10.12 1.94 -10.41
N SER A 64 -9.57 3.13 -10.30
CA SER A 64 -10.24 4.30 -9.75
C SER A 64 -9.60 5.58 -10.28
N VAL A 65 -10.25 6.71 -10.06
CA VAL A 65 -9.69 8.03 -10.30
C VAL A 65 -9.24 8.61 -8.97
N VAL A 66 -8.08 9.28 -8.95
CA VAL A 66 -7.51 9.91 -7.75
C VAL A 66 -7.18 11.38 -8.03
N ARG A 67 -7.52 12.27 -7.09
CA ARG A 67 -7.17 13.70 -7.17
C ARG A 67 -5.76 13.94 -6.61
N SER A 68 -4.78 14.01 -7.51
CA SER A 68 -3.38 14.31 -7.18
C SER A 68 -2.61 14.71 -8.44
N SER A 69 -1.50 15.42 -8.28
CA SER A 69 -0.44 15.43 -9.31
C SER A 69 0.35 14.13 -9.26
N LEU A 70 0.98 13.75 -10.38
CA LEU A 70 1.84 12.57 -10.43
C LEU A 70 3.01 12.69 -9.42
N ASP A 71 3.65 13.86 -9.36
CA ASP A 71 4.79 14.10 -8.46
C ASP A 71 4.41 13.95 -6.99
N ALA A 72 3.22 14.43 -6.60
CA ALA A 72 2.74 14.27 -5.23
C ALA A 72 2.40 12.81 -4.89
N ALA A 73 1.77 12.09 -5.82
CA ALA A 73 1.47 10.67 -5.64
C ALA A 73 2.75 9.84 -5.49
N MET A 74 3.76 10.11 -6.33
CA MET A 74 5.03 9.41 -6.25
C MET A 74 5.85 9.80 -5.01
N SER A 75 5.78 11.06 -4.58
CA SER A 75 6.37 11.50 -3.31
C SER A 75 5.72 10.81 -2.10
N ALA A 76 4.41 10.60 -2.13
CA ALA A 76 3.71 9.85 -1.08
C ALA A 76 4.14 8.38 -0.99
N LEU A 77 4.62 7.81 -2.11
CA LEU A 77 5.14 6.44 -2.19
C LEU A 77 6.64 6.33 -1.92
N ALA A 78 7.37 7.45 -1.83
CA ALA A 78 8.80 7.49 -1.55
C ALA A 78 9.07 7.14 -0.08
N THR A 79 9.12 5.85 0.22
CA THR A 79 9.23 5.28 1.56
C THR A 79 10.60 4.64 1.81
N ASP A 80 11.65 5.39 1.52
CA ASP A 80 13.04 4.92 1.46
C ASP A 80 13.69 4.73 2.84
N THR A 81 13.07 5.26 3.90
CA THR A 81 13.51 5.11 5.29
C THR A 81 12.45 4.42 6.13
N THR A 82 12.86 3.73 7.19
CA THR A 82 11.94 3.05 8.12
C THR A 82 10.85 3.98 8.66
N SER A 83 11.20 5.21 9.04
CA SER A 83 10.22 6.20 9.53
C SER A 83 9.22 6.62 8.45
N SER A 84 9.69 6.88 7.22
CA SER A 84 8.81 7.21 6.10
C SER A 84 7.88 6.05 5.71
N LEU A 85 8.39 4.81 5.72
CA LEU A 85 7.63 3.61 5.46
C LEU A 85 6.54 3.41 6.52
N LEU A 86 6.91 3.43 7.80
CA LEU A 86 5.96 3.27 8.90
C LEU A 86 4.88 4.35 8.86
N ARG A 87 5.25 5.60 8.60
CA ARG A 87 4.30 6.71 8.47
C ARG A 87 3.32 6.48 7.31
N ALA A 88 3.81 6.18 6.11
CA ALA A 88 2.96 5.98 4.95
C ALA A 88 2.00 4.79 5.12
N GLU A 89 2.50 3.67 5.65
CA GLU A 89 1.68 2.48 5.90
C GLU A 89 0.64 2.75 7.00
N ASN A 90 0.99 3.46 8.08
CA ASN A 90 0.03 3.88 9.11
C ASN A 90 -1.03 4.85 8.56
N GLU A 91 -0.65 5.82 7.74
CA GLU A 91 -1.61 6.76 7.12
C GLU A 91 -2.57 6.03 6.17
N ALA A 92 -2.13 4.96 5.49
CA ALA A 92 -2.94 4.19 4.56
C ALA A 92 -3.79 3.09 5.24
N LEU A 93 -3.26 2.41 6.26
CA LEU A 93 -3.85 1.20 6.84
C LEU A 93 -4.35 1.39 8.29
N GLY A 94 -3.97 2.48 8.95
CA GLY A 94 -4.26 2.77 10.35
C GLY A 94 -3.49 1.83 11.29
N ASP A 95 -4.12 1.50 12.42
CA ASP A 95 -3.54 0.66 13.49
C ASP A 95 -3.26 -0.80 13.09
N ARG A 96 -3.48 -1.15 11.81
CA ARG A 96 -3.17 -2.49 11.28
C ARG A 96 -1.68 -2.74 11.10
N VAL A 97 -0.86 -1.71 11.09
CA VAL A 97 0.60 -1.81 10.91
C VAL A 97 1.24 -1.76 12.29
N SER A 98 1.90 -2.84 12.67
CA SER A 98 2.51 -2.95 13.99
C SER A 98 3.94 -2.43 14.00
N ASN A 99 4.68 -2.71 12.93
CA ASN A 99 6.07 -2.30 12.80
C ASN A 99 6.53 -2.39 11.35
N ALA A 100 7.61 -1.67 11.03
CA ALA A 100 8.19 -1.62 9.70
C ALA A 100 9.72 -1.52 9.79
N SER A 101 10.41 -1.97 8.75
CA SER A 101 11.82 -1.70 8.57
C SER A 101 12.17 -1.66 7.09
N VAL A 102 12.88 -0.62 6.66
CA VAL A 102 13.65 -0.70 5.41
C VAL A 102 14.89 -1.53 5.73
N ILE A 103 15.04 -2.68 5.08
CA ILE A 103 16.15 -3.60 5.34
C ILE A 103 17.39 -3.11 4.60
N CYS A 104 17.30 -3.00 3.28
CA CYS A 104 18.42 -2.60 2.45
C CYS A 104 17.92 -1.94 1.17
N PRO A 105 18.40 -0.73 0.82
CA PRO A 105 18.24 -0.23 -0.53
C PRO A 105 19.08 -1.09 -1.49
N LEU A 106 18.48 -1.51 -2.60
CA LEU A 106 19.18 -2.21 -3.68
C LEU A 106 19.59 -1.20 -4.76
N ARG A 107 18.67 -0.29 -5.09
CA ARG A 107 18.89 0.88 -5.94
C ARG A 107 18.36 2.12 -5.21
N PRO A 108 19.20 2.85 -4.45
CA PRO A 108 18.77 4.04 -3.74
C PRO A 108 18.45 5.19 -4.70
N ARG A 109 17.55 6.10 -4.29
CA ARG A 109 17.28 7.34 -5.03
C ARG A 109 18.53 8.22 -5.02
N THR A 110 18.80 8.86 -6.15
CA THR A 110 19.83 9.90 -6.28
C THR A 110 19.19 11.22 -6.70
N ARG A 111 19.97 12.31 -6.74
CA ARG A 111 19.49 13.59 -7.30
C ARG A 111 18.98 13.46 -8.73
N LYS A 112 19.51 12.53 -9.52
CA LYS A 112 19.09 12.29 -10.92
C LYS A 112 17.96 11.27 -11.03
N THR A 113 17.82 10.39 -10.04
CA THR A 113 16.86 9.28 -10.01
C THR A 113 15.89 9.42 -8.84
N GLN A 114 15.43 10.65 -8.55
CA GLN A 114 14.57 10.94 -7.40
C GLN A 114 13.26 10.15 -7.43
N GLN A 115 12.83 9.67 -8.59
CA GLN A 115 11.59 8.91 -8.75
C GLN A 115 11.82 7.40 -8.85
N HIS A 116 13.07 6.92 -8.90
CA HIS A 116 13.39 5.50 -9.06
C HIS A 116 14.08 4.94 -7.82
N TYR A 117 13.48 3.92 -7.23
CA TYR A 117 13.97 3.21 -6.05
C TYR A 117 13.70 1.73 -6.18
N ILE A 118 14.64 0.88 -5.76
CA ILE A 118 14.38 -0.53 -5.47
C ILE A 118 15.01 -0.85 -4.11
N GLY A 119 14.28 -1.54 -3.24
CA GLY A 119 14.85 -1.96 -1.97
C GLY A 119 14.04 -3.05 -1.28
N VAL A 120 14.70 -3.74 -0.36
CA VAL A 120 14.09 -4.77 0.48
C VAL A 120 13.51 -4.12 1.72
N LYS A 121 12.27 -4.47 2.04
CA LYS A 121 11.51 -3.95 3.18
C LYS A 121 10.84 -5.09 3.93
N TRP A 122 10.59 -4.82 5.19
CA TRP A 122 9.82 -5.69 6.08
C TRP A 122 8.68 -4.90 6.72
N LEU A 123 7.52 -5.53 6.78
CA LEU A 123 6.35 -5.01 7.49
C LEU A 123 5.77 -6.11 8.37
N SER A 124 5.26 -5.70 9.53
CA SER A 124 4.42 -6.56 10.36
C SER A 124 3.05 -5.94 10.50
N TYR A 125 2.05 -6.78 10.39
CA TYR A 125 0.65 -6.41 10.47
C TYR A 125 0.00 -7.09 11.67
N SER A 126 -0.86 -6.35 12.34
CA SER A 126 -1.80 -6.85 13.34
C SER A 126 -3.18 -6.33 12.98
N ILE A 127 -3.88 -7.10 12.14
CA ILE A 127 -5.20 -6.71 11.62
C ILE A 127 -6.25 -6.78 12.72
N ASN A 128 -6.15 -7.81 13.55
CA ASN A 128 -6.94 -8.06 14.75
C ASN A 128 -6.18 -9.06 15.63
N ASN A 129 -6.75 -9.42 16.79
CA ASN A 129 -6.11 -10.32 17.76
C ASN A 129 -5.80 -11.74 17.22
N TYR A 130 -6.40 -12.13 16.10
CA TYR A 130 -6.29 -13.47 15.51
C TYR A 130 -5.57 -13.47 14.15
N GLN A 131 -5.30 -12.30 13.58
CA GLN A 131 -4.69 -12.16 12.26
C GLN A 131 -3.50 -11.22 12.36
N GLN A 132 -2.36 -11.83 12.64
CA GLN A 132 -1.05 -11.19 12.70
C GLN A 132 -0.10 -11.94 11.78
N PHE A 133 0.68 -11.21 11.00
CA PHE A 133 1.66 -11.79 10.08
C PHE A 133 2.71 -10.75 9.74
N ASP A 134 3.84 -11.21 9.23
CA ASP A 134 4.87 -10.34 8.69
C ASP A 134 5.09 -10.58 7.19
N MET A 135 5.78 -9.67 6.51
CA MET A 135 6.09 -9.79 5.10
C MET A 135 7.47 -9.20 4.84
N VAL A 136 8.28 -9.93 4.07
CA VAL A 136 9.55 -9.42 3.52
C VAL A 136 9.38 -9.33 2.00
N PHE A 137 9.68 -8.17 1.45
CA PHE A 137 9.36 -7.90 0.06
C PHE A 137 10.38 -6.95 -0.58
N CYS A 138 10.53 -7.08 -1.89
CA CYS A 138 11.12 -6.04 -2.71
C CYS A 138 10.06 -5.00 -3.05
N ASP A 139 10.43 -3.72 -2.93
CA ASP A 139 9.62 -2.57 -3.26
C ASP A 139 10.31 -1.76 -4.37
N ALA A 140 9.76 -1.81 -5.57
CA ALA A 140 10.26 -1.12 -6.75
C ALA A 140 9.33 0.03 -7.12
N VAL A 141 9.87 1.25 -7.18
CA VAL A 141 9.14 2.47 -7.50
C VAL A 141 9.82 3.14 -8.68
N GLY A 142 9.04 3.68 -9.60
CA GLY A 142 9.56 4.38 -10.77
C GLY A 142 8.54 5.23 -11.48
N VAL A 143 9.03 5.98 -12.46
CA VAL A 143 8.19 6.69 -13.44
C VAL A 143 8.60 6.31 -14.86
N GLY A 144 7.67 6.48 -15.78
CA GLY A 144 7.87 6.30 -17.21
C GLY A 144 6.90 7.14 -18.03
N VAL A 145 6.95 6.95 -19.34
CA VAL A 145 6.05 7.60 -20.30
C VAL A 145 5.39 6.51 -21.11
N THR A 146 4.07 6.59 -21.25
CA THR A 146 3.30 5.63 -22.04
C THR A 146 3.60 5.87 -23.52
N PRO A 147 4.14 4.88 -24.26
CA PRO A 147 4.54 5.11 -25.65
C PRO A 147 3.38 5.50 -26.57
N SER A 148 2.18 4.96 -26.32
CA SER A 148 1.00 5.20 -27.16
C SER A 148 0.33 6.56 -26.94
N THR A 149 0.43 7.13 -25.74
CA THR A 149 -0.28 8.37 -25.38
C THR A 149 0.65 9.53 -25.05
N GLY A 150 1.96 9.27 -24.89
CA GLY A 150 2.94 10.26 -24.42
C GLY A 150 2.74 10.70 -22.97
N ARG A 151 1.78 10.14 -22.24
CA ARG A 151 1.46 10.56 -20.86
C ARG A 151 2.41 9.93 -19.85
N ARG A 152 2.82 10.70 -18.85
CA ARG A 152 3.65 10.17 -17.77
C ARG A 152 2.83 9.23 -16.89
N PHE A 153 3.51 8.24 -16.36
CA PHE A 153 2.96 7.35 -15.35
C PHE A 153 4.00 7.10 -14.27
N GLY A 154 3.52 6.73 -13.10
CA GLY A 154 4.32 6.30 -11.96
C GLY A 154 3.80 4.97 -11.45
N TYR A 155 4.68 4.19 -10.83
CA TYR A 155 4.34 2.87 -10.34
C TYR A 155 5.04 2.53 -9.02
N ARG A 156 4.44 1.61 -8.28
CA ARG A 156 5.03 0.87 -7.17
C ARG A 156 4.71 -0.61 -7.34
N ILE A 157 5.72 -1.46 -7.27
CA ILE A 157 5.61 -2.92 -7.31
C ILE A 157 6.13 -3.46 -5.99
N VAL A 158 5.27 -4.17 -5.28
CA VAL A 158 5.60 -4.94 -4.08
C VAL A 158 5.59 -6.41 -4.44
N ARG A 159 6.68 -7.13 -4.17
CA ARG A 159 6.78 -8.57 -4.40
C ARG A 159 7.47 -9.22 -3.22
N SER A 160 6.83 -10.23 -2.63
CA SER A 160 7.45 -10.98 -1.54
C SER A 160 8.71 -11.69 -2.02
N ILE A 161 9.72 -11.71 -1.17
CA ILE A 161 10.98 -12.38 -1.43
C ILE A 161 11.41 -13.20 -0.21
N SER A 162 12.16 -14.27 -0.46
CA SER A 162 12.79 -15.06 0.57
C SER A 162 14.28 -14.71 0.62
N ILE A 163 14.71 -14.15 1.75
CA ILE A 163 16.13 -13.91 2.03
C ILE A 163 16.51 -14.67 3.31
N PRO A 164 17.51 -15.58 3.28
CA PRO A 164 17.92 -16.35 4.44
C PRO A 164 18.29 -15.50 5.66
N GLU A 165 18.81 -14.31 5.42
CA GLU A 165 19.22 -13.33 6.43
C GLU A 165 18.02 -12.70 7.16
N CYS A 166 16.80 -12.88 6.65
CA CYS A 166 15.56 -12.47 7.30
C CYS A 166 14.66 -13.68 7.61
N PRO A 167 15.02 -14.47 8.64
CA PRO A 167 14.30 -15.69 8.98
C PRO A 167 12.86 -15.40 9.43
N LEU A 168 12.07 -16.47 9.54
CA LEU A 168 10.71 -16.42 10.06
C LEU A 168 10.72 -15.98 11.53
N LEU A 169 9.82 -15.05 11.88
CA LEU A 169 9.70 -14.54 13.24
C LEU A 169 8.57 -15.28 13.96
N VAL A 170 8.88 -16.33 14.72
CA VAL A 170 7.87 -17.05 15.51
C VAL A 170 7.30 -16.13 16.61
N PRO A 171 5.96 -16.04 16.81
CA PRO A 171 4.88 -16.85 16.23
C PRO A 171 4.20 -16.23 15.00
N LEU A 172 4.75 -15.19 14.39
CA LEU A 172 4.15 -14.53 13.22
C LEU A 172 4.35 -15.38 11.95
N PRO A 173 3.27 -15.83 11.28
CA PRO A 173 3.38 -16.41 9.95
C PRO A 173 3.89 -15.36 8.95
N ARG A 174 4.64 -15.80 7.95
CA ARG A 174 5.15 -14.97 6.86
C ARG A 174 4.15 -14.98 5.72
N GLY A 175 3.52 -13.83 5.47
CA GLY A 175 2.67 -13.63 4.31
C GLY A 175 3.47 -13.58 3.02
N HIS A 176 2.87 -14.06 1.93
CA HIS A 176 3.47 -14.05 0.61
C HIS A 176 2.53 -13.44 -0.44
N VAL A 177 3.00 -12.37 -1.08
CA VAL A 177 2.37 -11.67 -2.19
C VAL A 177 3.23 -11.86 -3.43
N VAL A 178 2.69 -12.55 -4.44
CA VAL A 178 3.41 -12.82 -5.71
C VAL A 178 3.77 -11.51 -6.38
N PHE A 179 2.81 -10.59 -6.46
CA PHE A 179 3.02 -9.18 -6.73
C PHE A 179 1.80 -8.35 -6.33
N ASN A 180 2.04 -7.09 -5.98
CA ASN A 180 1.05 -6.03 -5.88
C ASN A 180 1.59 -4.82 -6.65
N VAL A 181 0.88 -4.44 -7.71
CA VAL A 181 1.29 -3.34 -8.57
C VAL A 181 0.30 -2.21 -8.43
N ILE A 182 0.82 -1.03 -8.11
CA ILE A 182 0.10 0.24 -8.08
C ILE A 182 0.62 1.06 -9.24
N LYS A 183 -0.26 1.59 -10.07
CA LYS A 183 0.11 2.46 -11.19
C LYS A 183 -0.80 3.68 -11.22
N PHE A 184 -0.18 4.84 -11.40
CA PHE A 184 -0.85 6.11 -11.63
C PHE A 184 -0.51 6.60 -13.04
N THR A 185 -1.50 6.98 -13.83
CA THR A 185 -1.30 7.54 -15.16
C THR A 185 -1.91 8.93 -15.22
N GLU A 186 -1.19 9.90 -15.77
CA GLU A 186 -1.74 11.24 -15.97
C GLU A 186 -2.96 11.19 -16.88
N THR A 187 -3.96 12.00 -16.55
CA THR A 187 -5.14 12.20 -17.41
C THR A 187 -4.99 13.50 -18.20
N ALA A 188 -5.97 13.80 -19.06
CA ALA A 188 -6.05 15.11 -19.71
C ALA A 188 -6.44 16.22 -18.71
N GLU A 189 -7.03 15.86 -17.57
CA GLU A 189 -7.44 16.80 -16.53
C GLU A 189 -6.30 17.01 -15.54
N ALA A 190 -6.01 18.28 -15.24
CA ALA A 190 -4.95 18.65 -14.31
C ALA A 190 -5.25 18.11 -12.90
N ASN A 191 -4.23 17.55 -12.25
CA ASN A 191 -4.33 16.97 -10.90
C ASN A 191 -5.34 15.83 -10.77
N VAL A 192 -5.59 15.11 -11.87
CA VAL A 192 -6.39 13.90 -11.90
C VAL A 192 -5.57 12.78 -12.52
N LEU A 193 -5.45 11.66 -11.79
CA LEU A 193 -4.73 10.48 -12.25
C LEU A 193 -5.69 9.29 -12.34
N ASP A 194 -5.50 8.47 -13.38
CA ASP A 194 -6.05 7.12 -13.41
C ASP A 194 -5.18 6.23 -12.53
N MET A 195 -5.79 5.63 -11.51
CA MET A 195 -5.14 4.70 -10.60
C MET A 195 -5.57 3.27 -10.91
N GLN A 196 -4.59 2.38 -11.04
CA GLN A 196 -4.77 0.95 -11.23
C GLN A 196 -4.03 0.21 -10.11
N VAL A 197 -4.66 -0.81 -9.52
CA VAL A 197 -4.08 -1.67 -8.49
C VAL A 197 -4.29 -3.12 -8.91
N ALA A 198 -3.20 -3.83 -9.21
CA ALA A 198 -3.23 -5.25 -9.56
C ALA A 198 -2.63 -6.06 -8.42
N ILE A 199 -3.22 -7.20 -8.11
CA ILE A 199 -2.82 -8.04 -6.98
C ILE A 199 -2.83 -9.49 -7.43
N ASN A 200 -1.74 -10.20 -7.15
CA ASN A 200 -1.66 -11.64 -7.33
C ASN A 200 -1.27 -12.30 -6.01
N LEU A 201 -2.19 -13.10 -5.47
CA LEU A 201 -2.04 -13.82 -4.20
C LEU A 201 -2.17 -15.31 -4.45
N LEU A 202 -1.45 -16.13 -3.69
CA LEU A 202 -1.76 -17.55 -3.59
C LEU A 202 -3.09 -17.72 -2.86
N CYS A 203 -3.96 -18.61 -3.34
CA CYS A 203 -5.27 -18.87 -2.75
C CYS A 203 -5.18 -19.23 -1.26
N ASP A 204 -4.15 -19.97 -0.84
CA ASP A 204 -3.91 -20.33 0.56
C ASP A 204 -3.57 -19.12 1.44
N ASP A 205 -2.92 -18.10 0.86
CA ASP A 205 -2.58 -16.86 1.55
C ASP A 205 -3.74 -15.84 1.58
N VAL A 206 -4.76 -16.00 0.73
CA VAL A 206 -5.88 -15.04 0.61
C VAL A 206 -6.59 -14.84 1.95
N ALA A 207 -6.78 -15.90 2.74
CA ALA A 207 -7.43 -15.79 4.05
C ALA A 207 -6.63 -14.86 4.98
N SER A 208 -5.31 -15.01 5.01
CA SER A 208 -4.40 -14.25 5.88
C SER A 208 -4.11 -12.85 5.35
N LEU A 209 -4.13 -12.64 4.03
CA LEU A 209 -3.71 -11.38 3.39
C LEU A 209 -4.86 -10.48 2.95
N SER A 210 -6.08 -10.99 2.83
CA SER A 210 -7.26 -10.23 2.35
C SER A 210 -7.55 -8.95 3.16
N GLY A 211 -7.23 -8.92 4.45
CA GLY A 211 -7.38 -7.70 5.26
C GLY A 211 -6.56 -6.50 4.75
N ILE A 212 -5.46 -6.77 4.06
CA ILE A 212 -4.52 -5.78 3.51
C ILE A 212 -4.62 -5.69 1.99
N PHE A 213 -4.68 -6.82 1.29
CA PHE A 213 -4.55 -6.93 -0.16
C PHE A 213 -5.85 -7.31 -0.87
N ASP A 214 -7.02 -7.10 -0.27
CA ASP A 214 -8.27 -7.15 -1.04
C ASP A 214 -8.33 -5.94 -2.01
N PRO A 215 -8.60 -6.16 -3.30
CA PRO A 215 -8.50 -5.11 -4.34
C PRO A 215 -9.35 -3.88 -4.02
N TYR A 216 -10.59 -4.07 -3.54
CA TYR A 216 -11.49 -2.94 -3.31
C TYR A 216 -11.07 -2.08 -2.10
N PRO A 217 -10.89 -2.64 -0.88
CA PRO A 217 -10.40 -1.90 0.28
C PRO A 217 -8.99 -1.33 0.07
N GLN A 218 -8.07 -2.05 -0.59
CA GLN A 218 -6.73 -1.54 -0.86
C GLN A 218 -6.80 -0.30 -1.74
N THR A 219 -7.53 -0.36 -2.86
CA THR A 219 -7.68 0.78 -3.78
C THR A 219 -8.33 1.97 -3.09
N THR A 220 -9.36 1.73 -2.28
CA THR A 220 -10.04 2.80 -1.53
C THR A 220 -9.12 3.49 -0.54
N ARG A 221 -8.35 2.70 0.25
CA ARG A 221 -7.39 3.22 1.23
C ARG A 221 -6.28 4.02 0.56
N LEU A 222 -5.72 3.48 -0.51
CA LEU A 222 -4.67 4.13 -1.27
C LEU A 222 -5.15 5.45 -1.89
N ARG A 223 -6.34 5.47 -2.51
CA ARG A 223 -6.95 6.71 -3.04
C ARG A 223 -7.01 7.78 -1.96
N LEU A 224 -7.58 7.44 -0.79
CA LEU A 224 -7.73 8.38 0.32
C LEU A 224 -6.38 8.88 0.87
N TYR A 225 -5.39 8.00 0.98
CA TYR A 225 -4.04 8.36 1.40
C TYR A 225 -3.41 9.36 0.43
N ILE A 226 -3.43 9.07 -0.88
CA ILE A 226 -2.82 9.92 -1.91
C ILE A 226 -3.52 11.29 -1.97
N GLU A 227 -4.87 11.33 -1.96
CA GLU A 227 -5.62 12.59 -1.94
C GLU A 227 -5.40 13.38 -0.65
N GLY A 228 -5.24 12.68 0.48
CA GLY A 228 -4.87 13.29 1.76
C GLY A 228 -3.48 13.92 1.70
N TYR A 229 -2.50 13.20 1.17
CA TYR A 229 -1.13 13.67 0.99
C TYR A 229 -1.09 14.90 0.07
N PHE A 230 -1.78 14.83 -1.07
CA PHE A 230 -1.87 15.94 -2.02
C PHE A 230 -2.43 17.18 -1.34
N ARG A 231 -3.58 17.09 -0.65
CA ARG A 231 -4.20 18.22 0.05
C ARG A 231 -3.29 18.86 1.10
N LYS A 232 -2.53 18.05 1.86
CA LYS A 232 -1.56 18.56 2.85
C LYS A 232 -0.46 19.41 2.20
N GLY A 233 -0.06 19.09 0.96
CA GLY A 233 0.94 19.87 0.21
C GLY A 233 0.46 21.26 -0.24
N PHE A 234 -0.86 21.46 -0.38
CA PHE A 234 -1.46 22.76 -0.72
C PHE A 234 -2.03 23.50 0.49
N ALA A 235 -2.03 22.88 1.67
CA ALA A 235 -2.50 23.54 2.88
C ALA A 235 -1.52 24.68 3.23
N PRO A 236 -1.99 25.93 3.40
CA PRO A 236 -1.15 26.98 3.96
C PRO A 236 -0.63 26.49 5.33
N PRO A 237 0.63 26.78 5.68
CA PRO A 237 1.18 26.34 6.95
C PRO A 237 0.25 26.82 8.08
N PRO A 238 -0.05 25.98 9.08
CA PRO A 238 -0.90 26.39 10.18
C PRO A 238 -0.30 27.66 10.78
N ARG A 239 -1.05 28.76 10.72
CA ARG A 239 -0.65 29.99 11.41
C ARG A 239 -0.44 29.59 12.86
N LYS A 240 0.79 29.72 13.36
CA LYS A 240 1.08 29.60 14.78
C LYS A 240 0.23 30.66 15.47
N SER A 241 -0.93 30.26 15.96
CA SER A 241 -1.71 31.07 16.88
C SER A 241 -0.88 31.10 18.15
N THR A 242 -0.06 32.13 18.30
CA THR A 242 0.54 32.52 19.56
C THR A 242 -0.62 32.90 20.48
N LEU A 243 -1.26 31.90 21.09
CA LEU A 243 -2.16 32.13 22.20
C LEU A 243 -1.29 32.62 23.34
N LEU A 244 -1.25 33.94 23.50
CA LEU A 244 -0.86 34.58 24.74
C LEU A 244 -1.75 33.99 25.83
N ILE A 245 -1.13 33.21 26.70
CA ILE A 245 -1.73 32.68 27.93
C ILE A 245 -2.09 33.90 28.81
N PRO A 246 -3.36 34.17 29.13
CA PRO A 246 -3.68 35.08 30.21
C PRO A 246 -3.46 34.36 31.55
N PRO A 247 -3.07 35.08 32.61
CA PRO A 247 -2.69 34.48 33.87
C PRO A 247 -3.89 33.86 34.60
N LEU A 248 -3.57 32.82 35.36
CA LEU A 248 -4.42 32.07 36.26
C LEU A 248 -5.36 32.95 37.10
N SER A 249 -6.64 32.58 37.12
CA SER A 249 -7.53 32.84 38.26
C SER A 249 -8.11 31.51 38.76
N LEU A 250 -7.64 31.12 39.95
CA LEU A 250 -8.20 30.10 40.82
C LEU A 250 -9.64 30.45 41.21
N ILE A 251 -10.57 29.52 40.98
CA ILE A 251 -11.78 29.16 41.75
C ILE A 251 -12.17 27.80 41.13
N GLY A 252 -12.04 26.66 41.79
CA GLY A 252 -12.85 26.24 42.93
C GLY A 252 -14.09 25.48 42.42
N GLY A 253 -14.07 24.14 42.46
CA GLY A 253 -15.27 23.35 42.16
C GLY A 253 -15.01 21.89 41.78
N ARG A 254 -14.99 21.01 42.79
CA ARG A 254 -15.22 19.56 42.62
C ARG A 254 -16.54 19.34 41.87
N ASN A 255 -16.53 18.51 40.83
CA ASN A 255 -17.51 17.44 40.71
C ASN A 255 -17.02 16.33 39.78
N SER A 256 -16.79 15.18 40.39
CA SER A 256 -16.81 13.87 39.78
C SER A 256 -18.12 13.63 39.04
N ASN A 257 -18.06 13.23 37.79
CA ASN A 257 -19.00 12.26 37.22
C ASN A 257 -18.35 11.56 36.03
N VAL A 258 -17.91 10.34 36.32
CA VAL A 258 -17.59 9.29 35.36
C VAL A 258 -18.90 8.93 34.67
N HIS A 259 -19.03 9.27 33.40
CA HIS A 259 -20.05 8.68 32.56
C HIS A 259 -19.40 7.58 31.72
N ASP A 260 -19.55 6.34 32.20
CA ASP A 260 -19.43 5.13 31.40
C ASP A 260 -20.39 5.24 30.21
N GLN A 261 -19.85 5.49 29.03
CA GLN A 261 -20.54 5.16 27.79
C GLN A 261 -20.18 3.71 27.43
N PRO A 262 -21.17 2.80 27.31
CA PRO A 262 -20.88 1.45 26.86
C PRO A 262 -20.26 1.51 25.46
N LYS A 263 -19.05 0.97 25.32
CA LYS A 263 -18.39 0.74 24.03
C LYS A 263 -19.38 -0.02 23.13
N LYS A 264 -19.97 0.68 22.16
CA LYS A 264 -20.70 0.02 21.07
C LYS A 264 -19.74 -0.93 20.40
N SER A 265 -20.06 -2.22 20.42
CA SER A 265 -19.33 -3.24 19.68
C SER A 265 -19.28 -2.80 18.22
N SER A 266 -18.08 -2.52 17.72
CA SER A 266 -17.84 -2.28 16.31
C SER A 266 -17.97 -3.63 15.58
N HIS A 267 -19.19 -4.09 15.38
CA HIS A 267 -19.46 -5.21 14.51
C HIS A 267 -19.10 -4.80 13.09
N CYS A 268 -18.02 -5.37 12.58
CA CYS A 268 -17.59 -5.19 11.20
C CYS A 268 -18.60 -5.89 10.28
N ASN A 269 -19.32 -5.11 9.46
CA ASN A 269 -20.25 -5.62 8.46
C ASN A 269 -19.58 -6.49 7.36
N LEU A 270 -18.25 -6.60 7.33
CA LEU A 270 -17.54 -7.54 6.44
C LEU A 270 -17.63 -9.00 6.93
N CYS A 271 -17.79 -9.25 8.23
CA CYS A 271 -17.75 -10.61 8.78
C CYS A 271 -19.05 -11.40 8.57
N ARG A 272 -20.13 -10.76 8.09
CA ARG A 272 -21.43 -11.41 7.88
C ARG A 272 -21.62 -12.05 6.51
N LYS A 273 -20.77 -11.77 5.53
CA LYS A 273 -20.79 -12.51 4.27
C LYS A 273 -19.82 -13.67 4.38
N LYS A 274 -20.35 -14.84 4.78
CA LYS A 274 -19.78 -16.13 4.35
C LYS A 274 -19.71 -16.05 2.83
N PHE A 275 -18.53 -15.74 2.29
CA PHE A 275 -18.32 -15.77 0.87
C PHE A 275 -18.32 -17.25 0.44
N HIS A 276 -19.36 -17.64 -0.27
CA HIS A 276 -19.48 -18.95 -0.90
C HIS A 276 -18.50 -19.02 -2.08
N TRP A 277 -17.27 -19.51 -1.88
CA TRP A 277 -16.28 -19.69 -2.96
C TRP A 277 -15.83 -21.15 -3.18
N PHE A 278 -16.57 -22.13 -2.69
CA PHE A 278 -16.40 -23.53 -3.14
C PHE A 278 -17.57 -23.94 -4.02
N ARG A 279 -17.60 -23.45 -5.27
CA ARG A 279 -18.23 -24.13 -6.41
C ARG A 279 -17.57 -23.65 -7.69
N ARG A 280 -16.53 -24.36 -8.12
CA ARG A 280 -16.49 -25.08 -9.40
C ARG A 280 -15.46 -26.18 -9.28
#